data_AF-A0A3B9VUH8-F1
#
_entry.id   AF-A0A3B9VUH8-F1
#
_cell.length_a   1.000
_cell.length_b   1.000
_cell.length_c   1.000
_cell.angle_alpha   90.00
_cell.angle_beta   90.00
_cell.angle_gamma   90.00
#
_symmetry.space_group_name_H-M   'P 1'
#
loop_
_entity.id
_entity.type
_entity.pdbx_description
1 polymer ?
#
loop_
_entity_poly.entity_id
_entity_poly.type
_entity_poly.pdbx_seq_one_letter_code
_entity_poly.pdbx_strand_id
1 'polypeptide(L)' 'MATVDPASQDNYIYNRLLKERIIWLGSEVRDDNANAICSQLLLLSAENPEKDIYLYI' A
#
# COMPACT_ATOMS: atom_id res chain seq x y z
N MET A 1 15.57 -3.45 -25.82
CA MET A 1 15.72 -2.86 -24.47
C MET A 1 14.31 -2.52 -24.00
N ALA A 2 13.69 -3.36 -23.17
CA ALA A 2 12.32 -3.13 -22.72
C ALA A 2 12.28 -1.86 -21.87
N THR A 3 11.46 -0.91 -22.28
CA THR A 3 11.18 0.31 -21.53
C THR A 3 10.57 -0.10 -20.19
N VAL A 4 11.33 0.05 -19.11
CA VAL A 4 10.83 -0.13 -17.75
C VAL A 4 9.81 1.00 -17.55
N ASP A 5 8.52 0.68 -17.59
CA ASP A 5 7.48 1.65 -17.28
C ASP A 5 7.72 2.18 -15.86
N PRO A 6 7.93 3.50 -15.65
CA PRO A 6 8.23 4.05 -14.33
C PRO A 6 7.12 3.74 -13.31
N ALA A 7 5.86 3.64 -13.76
CA ALA A 7 4.73 3.18 -12.94
C ALA A 7 4.88 1.74 -12.42
N SER A 8 5.63 0.87 -13.11
CA SER A 8 5.90 -0.50 -12.67
C SER A 8 6.86 -0.55 -11.48
N GLN A 9 7.76 0.43 -11.38
CA GLN A 9 8.74 0.49 -10.28
C GLN A 9 8.08 0.96 -8.98
N ASP A 10 7.18 1.94 -9.06
CA ASP A 10 6.38 2.39 -7.92
C ASP A 10 5.52 1.24 -7.39
N ASN A 11 4.83 0.52 -8.28
CA ASN A 11 4.03 -0.65 -7.92
C ASN A 11 4.85 -1.74 -7.23
N TYR A 12 6.10 -1.99 -7.66
CA TYR A 12 6.97 -2.96 -6.99
C TYR A 12 7.31 -2.55 -5.55
N ILE A 13 7.61 -1.27 -5.32
CA ILE A 13 7.95 -0.74 -4.00
C ILE A 13 6.71 -0.77 -3.09
N TYR A 14 5.55 -0.31 -3.57
CA TYR A 14 4.28 -0.36 -2.82
C TYR A 14 3.94 -1.79 -2.37
N ASN A 15 4.03 -2.76 -3.27
CA ASN A 15 3.77 -4.16 -2.92
C ASN A 15 4.79 -4.69 -1.90
N ARG A 16 6.03 -4.23 -1.94
CA ARG A 16 7.05 -4.64 -0.96
C ARG A 16 6.80 -4.01 0.41
N LEU A 17 6.42 -2.73 0.47
CA LEU A 17 6.02 -2.05 1.71
C LEU A 17 4.77 -2.69 2.32
N LEU A 18 3.79 -3.05 1.50
CA LEU A 18 2.57 -3.70 1.98
C LEU A 18 2.88 -5.05 2.66
N LYS A 19 3.83 -5.83 2.13
CA LYS A 19 4.31 -7.06 2.77
C LYS A 19 4.98 -6.82 4.14
N GLU A 20 5.64 -5.68 4.30
CA GLU A 20 6.18 -5.22 5.58
C GLU A 20 5.12 -4.54 6.46
N ARG A 21 3.84 -4.58 6.07
CA ARG A 21 2.69 -3.97 6.75
C ARG A 21 2.78 -2.44 6.83
N ILE A 22 3.36 -1.84 5.80
CA ILE A 22 3.52 -0.38 5.67
C ILE A 22 2.60 0.11 4.53
N ILE A 23 1.72 1.05 4.87
CA ILE A 23 0.83 1.76 3.94
C ILE A 23 1.27 3.22 3.88
N TRP A 24 1.30 3.80 2.68
CA TRP A 24 1.67 5.20 2.44
C TRP A 24 0.50 5.95 1.78
N LEU A 25 0.03 7.02 2.43
CA LEU A 25 -0.86 8.03 1.87
C LEU A 25 -0.08 9.32 1.56
N GLY A 26 0.42 9.47 0.34
CA GLY A 26 1.25 10.62 -0.06
C GLY A 26 0.51 11.71 -0.83
N SER A 27 -0.80 11.56 -1.01
CA SER A 27 -1.65 12.44 -1.80
C SER A 27 -2.92 12.80 -1.04
N GLU A 28 -3.64 13.79 -1.57
CA GLU A 28 -4.92 14.20 -1.03
C GLU A 28 -5.89 13.01 -0.90
N VAL A 29 -6.59 12.92 0.22
CA VAL A 29 -7.57 11.85 0.46
C VAL A 29 -8.75 12.02 -0.50
N ARG A 30 -9.00 10.97 -1.29
CA ARG A 30 -10.08 10.87 -2.29
C ARG A 30 -10.73 9.50 -2.16
N ASP A 31 -11.97 9.38 -2.60
CA ASP A 31 -12.73 8.13 -2.45
C ASP A 31 -11.97 6.89 -2.97
N ASP A 32 -11.28 7.03 -4.11
CA ASP A 32 -10.51 5.93 -4.71
C ASP A 32 -9.33 5.46 -3.83
N ASN A 33 -8.53 6.40 -3.30
CA ASN A 33 -7.40 6.04 -2.45
C ASN A 33 -7.83 5.63 -1.04
N ALA A 34 -8.92 6.21 -0.52
CA ALA A 34 -9.50 5.84 0.75
C ALA A 34 -10.01 4.39 0.72
N ASN A 35 -10.73 4.01 -0.34
CA ASN A 35 -11.19 2.63 -0.54
C ASN A 35 -10.02 1.65 -0.67
N ALA A 36 -8.97 2.03 -1.40
CA ALA A 36 -7.77 1.21 -1.53
C ALA A 36 -7.08 1.00 -0.16
N ILE A 37 -6.89 2.06 0.62
CA ILE A 37 -6.26 2.00 1.95
C ILE A 37 -7.11 1.15 2.90
N CYS A 38 -8.44 1.33 2.92
CA CYS A 38 -9.34 0.50 3.72
C CYS A 38 -9.22 -0.99 3.37
N SER A 39 -9.19 -1.34 2.07
CA SER A 39 -9.01 -2.74 1.66
C SER A 39 -7.66 -3.32 2.10
N GLN A 40 -6.59 -2.54 2.02
CA GLN A 40 -5.25 -2.95 2.46
C GLN A 40 -5.18 -3.16 3.97
N LEU A 41 -5.80 -2.27 4.77
CA LEU A 41 -5.90 -2.41 6.22
C LEU A 41 -6.64 -3.70 6.62
N LEU A 42 -7.78 -3.96 5.99
CA LEU A 42 -8.56 -5.17 6.23
C LEU A 42 -7.78 -6.44 5.87
N LEU A 43 -7.05 -6.42 4.75
CA LEU A 43 -6.21 -7.54 4.32
C LEU A 43 -5.10 -7.82 5.36
N LEU A 44 -4.36 -6.80 5.77
CA LEU A 44 -3.27 -6.95 6.74
C LEU A 44 -3.79 -7.39 8.11
N SER A 45 -4.95 -6.90 8.54
CA SER A 45 -5.60 -7.30 9.78
C SER A 45 -6.08 -8.76 9.73
N ALA A 46 -6.53 -9.24 8.57
CA ALA A 46 -6.96 -10.63 8.40
C ALA A 46 -5.76 -11.59 8.37
N GLU A 47 -4.63 -11.19 7.79
CA GLU A 47 -3.40 -12.01 7.76
C GLU A 47 -2.77 -12.18 9.13
N ASN A 48 -2.70 -11.11 9.93
CA ASN A 48 -2.19 -11.17 11.28
C ASN A 48 -2.78 -10.02 12.13
N PRO A 49 -3.79 -10.28 12.97
CA PRO A 49 -4.45 -9.24 13.75
C PRO A 49 -3.61 -8.72 14.94
N GLU A 50 -2.58 -9.45 15.37
CA GLU A 50 -1.73 -9.07 16.50
C GLU A 50 -0.55 -8.17 16.10
N LYS A 51 -0.20 -8.14 14.81
CA LYS A 51 0.89 -7.31 14.30
C LYS A 51 0.39 -5.91 13.96
N ASP A 52 1.17 -4.92 14.37
CA ASP A 52 0.96 -3.52 14.02
C ASP A 52 0.94 -3.29 12.51
N ILE A 53 0.21 -2.25 12.11
CA ILE A 53 0.17 -1.73 10.74
C ILE A 53 0.64 -0.28 10.80
N TYR A 54 1.59 0.08 9.93
CA TYR A 54 2.17 1.41 9.88
C TYR A 54 1.56 2.20 8.73
N LEU A 55 0.82 3.26 9.04
CA LEU A 55 0.29 4.20 8.06
C LEU A 55 1.12 5.48 8.10
N TYR A 56 1.82 5.76 7.00
CA TYR A 56 2.53 7.02 6.79
C TYR A 56 1.66 7.98 5.97
N ILE A 57 1.54 9.22 6.43
CA ILE A 57 0.72 10.29 5.85
C ILE A 57 1.64 11.47 5.53
#